data_AF-A0A6B3FQC8-F1
#
_entry.id   AF-A0A6B3FQC8-F1
#
_cell.length_a   1.000
_cell.length_b   1.000
_cell.length_c   1.000
_cell.angle_alpha   90.00
_cell.angle_beta   90.00
_cell.angle_gamma   90.00
#
_symmetry.space_group_name_H-M   'P 1'
#
loop_
_entity.id
_entity.type
_entity.pdbx_description
1 polymer ?
#
loop_
_entity_poly.entity_id
_entity_poly.type
_entity_poly.pdbx_seq_one_letter_code
_entity_poly.pdbx_strand_id
1 'polypeptide(L)'
;LAYTMEEHADFLARAMEAAGVRGADVIGHSMGGTIAVLLAARHPHLVGRLVLVDANLDPVRPETDTPGSSGLAALTEEEYLGGAWRGVRDRAGAHWWAT
;
A
#
# COMPACT_ATOMS: atom_id res chain seq x y z
N LEU A 1 0.46 15.03 -11.05
CA LEU A 1 0.70 13.58 -10.88
C LEU A 1 -0.35 13.12 -9.89
N ALA A 2 -1.28 12.27 -10.33
CA ALA A 2 -2.15 11.63 -9.36
C ALA A 2 -1.33 10.55 -8.62
N TYR A 3 -1.79 10.16 -7.44
CA TYR A 3 -1.15 9.17 -6.57
C TYR A 3 -1.91 7.84 -6.68
N THR A 4 -2.17 7.38 -7.91
CA THR A 4 -2.83 6.08 -8.13
C THR A 4 -1.83 4.93 -8.11
N MET A 5 -2.31 3.73 -7.77
CA MET A 5 -1.47 2.53 -7.74
C MET A 5 -0.94 2.17 -9.14
N GLU A 6 -1.74 2.41 -10.18
CA GLU A 6 -1.39 2.21 -11.57
C GLU A 6 -0.27 3.17 -12.01
N GLU A 7 -0.34 4.44 -11.62
CA GLU A 7 0.73 5.40 -11.90
C GLU A 7 2.03 5.02 -11.19
N HIS A 8 1.96 4.48 -9.97
CA HIS A 8 3.14 3.93 -9.29
C HIS A 8 3.74 2.74 -10.05
N ALA A 9 2.91 1.82 -10.54
CA ALA A 9 3.36 0.68 -11.35
C ALA A 9 4.00 1.14 -12.66
N ASP A 10 3.40 2.10 -13.36
CA ASP A 10 3.92 2.65 -14.61
C ASP A 10 5.21 3.46 -14.39
N PHE A 11 5.34 4.15 -13.26
CA PHE A 11 6.59 4.83 -12.89
C PHE A 11 7.71 3.81 -12.64
N LEU A 12 7.42 2.74 -11.90
CA LEU A 12 8.37 1.66 -11.64
C LEU A 12 8.81 0.98 -12.94
N ALA A 13 7.87 0.71 -13.86
CA ALA A 13 8.18 0.15 -15.18
C ALA A 13 9.18 1.02 -15.95
N ARG A 14 8.93 2.34 -16.03
CA ARG A 14 9.86 3.27 -16.70
C ARG A 14 11.25 3.26 -16.07
N ALA A 15 11.33 3.17 -14.74
CA ALA A 15 12.62 3.09 -14.03
C ALA A 15 13.36 1.78 -14.36
N MET A 16 12.65 0.65 -14.40
CA MET A 16 13.21 -0.65 -14.78
C MET A 16 13.68 -0.68 -16.23
N GLU A 17 12.90 -0.13 -17.16
CA GLU A 17 13.27 0.00 -18.57
C GLU A 17 14.52 0.87 -18.76
N ALA A 18 14.57 2.02 -18.07
CA ALA A 18 15.75 2.89 -18.09
C ALA A 18 17.00 2.20 -17.52
N ALA A 19 16.81 1.25 -16.61
CA ALA A 19 17.88 0.40 -16.07
C ALA A 19 18.20 -0.84 -16.93
N GLY A 20 17.50 -1.05 -18.06
CA GLY A 20 17.70 -2.20 -18.93
C GLY A 20 17.21 -3.53 -18.37
N VAL A 21 16.33 -3.51 -17.36
CA VAL A 21 15.82 -4.70 -16.69
C VAL A 21 14.78 -5.42 -17.56
N ARG A 22 14.82 -6.75 -17.57
CA ARG A 22 13.79 -7.62 -18.16
C ARG A 22 13.60 -8.85 -17.30
N GLY A 23 12.36 -9.32 -17.14
CA GLY A 23 12.03 -10.56 -16.43
C GLY A 23 12.58 -10.66 -15.01
N ALA A 24 12.54 -9.57 -14.23
CA ALA A 24 13.05 -9.55 -12.86
C ALA A 24 12.20 -10.39 -11.90
N ASP A 25 12.83 -10.90 -10.85
CA ASP A 25 12.11 -11.41 -9.68
C ASP A 25 11.66 -10.22 -8.82
N VAL A 26 10.35 -9.98 -8.76
CA VAL A 26 9.76 -8.83 -8.05
C VAL A 26 9.17 -9.30 -6.73
N ILE A 27 9.62 -8.67 -5.64
CA ILE A 27 9.13 -8.94 -4.28
C ILE A 27 8.38 -7.70 -3.79
N GLY A 28 7.06 -7.83 -3.60
CA GLY A 28 6.20 -6.74 -3.15
C GLY A 28 5.70 -6.97 -1.72
N HIS A 29 5.86 -5.95 -0.86
CA HIS A 29 5.37 -5.98 0.52
C HIS A 29 4.28 -4.92 0.77
N SER A 30 3.19 -5.28 1.46
CA SER A 30 2.07 -4.37 1.78
C SER A 30 1.56 -3.64 0.52
N MET A 31 1.56 -2.31 0.51
CA MET A 31 1.23 -1.47 -0.65
C MET A 31 2.08 -1.79 -1.89
N GLY A 32 3.37 -2.12 -1.68
CA GLY A 32 4.27 -2.54 -2.75
C GLY A 32 3.84 -3.84 -3.42
N GLY A 33 3.07 -4.68 -2.72
CA GLY A 33 2.43 -5.87 -3.29
C GLY A 33 1.39 -5.52 -4.35
N THR A 34 0.51 -4.55 -4.08
CA THR A 34 -0.46 -4.05 -5.06
C THR A 34 0.24 -3.50 -6.31
N ILE A 35 1.29 -2.69 -6.10
CA ILE A 35 2.08 -2.10 -7.18
C ILE A 35 2.76 -3.21 -7.99
N ALA A 36 3.32 -4.24 -7.35
CA ALA A 36 3.98 -5.37 -8.02
C ALA A 36 3.01 -6.22 -8.85
N VAL A 37 1.78 -6.44 -8.37
CA VAL A 37 0.71 -7.10 -9.14
C VAL A 37 0.35 -6.28 -10.38
N LEU A 38 0.15 -4.97 -10.22
CA LEU A 38 -0.16 -4.07 -11.34
C LEU A 38 0.99 -3.98 -12.34
N LEU A 39 2.24 -3.96 -11.88
CA LEU A 39 3.43 -4.03 -12.73
C LEU A 39 3.43 -5.30 -13.56
N ALA A 40 3.21 -6.47 -12.93
CA ALA A 40 3.19 -7.75 -13.62
C ALA A 40 2.05 -7.85 -14.65
N ALA A 41 0.87 -7.30 -14.34
CA ALA A 41 -0.28 -7.31 -15.23
C ALA A 41 -0.12 -6.37 -16.44
N ARG A 42 0.44 -5.17 -16.23
CA ARG A 42 0.55 -4.12 -17.24
C ARG A 42 1.83 -4.21 -18.06
N HIS A 43 2.92 -4.66 -17.44
CA HIS A 43 4.27 -4.71 -18.00
C HIS A 43 4.88 -6.12 -17.83
N PRO A 44 4.21 -7.19 -18.32
CA PRO A 44 4.59 -8.57 -18.02
C PRO A 44 6.01 -8.95 -18.46
N HIS A 45 6.56 -8.26 -19.45
CA HIS A 45 7.93 -8.48 -19.93
C HIS A 45 9.02 -8.06 -18.91
N LEU A 46 8.66 -7.27 -17.89
CA LEU A 46 9.56 -6.83 -16.83
C LEU A 46 9.59 -7.79 -15.64
N VAL A 47 8.64 -8.73 -15.54
CA VAL A 47 8.45 -9.60 -14.37
C VAL A 47 8.61 -11.06 -14.75
N GLY A 48 9.61 -11.73 -14.17
CA GLY A 48 9.84 -13.16 -14.32
C GLY A 48 9.15 -13.97 -13.23
N ARG A 49 9.36 -13.59 -11.97
CA ARG A 49 8.65 -14.13 -10.80
C ARG A 49 8.07 -13.00 -9.97
N LEU A 50 6.96 -13.30 -9.32
CA LEU A 50 6.29 -12.40 -8.38
C LEU A 50 6.17 -13.08 -7.02
N VAL A 51 6.71 -12.43 -5.99
CA VAL A 51 6.60 -12.86 -4.60
C VAL A 51 5.88 -11.77 -3.82
N LEU A 52 4.83 -12.16 -3.09
CA LEU A 52 3.99 -11.24 -2.32
C LEU A 52 4.15 -11.54 -0.84
N VAL A 53 4.49 -10.50 -0.07
CA VAL A 53 4.73 -10.59 1.37
C VAL A 53 3.75 -9.66 2.07
N ASP A 54 2.77 -10.21 2.77
CA ASP A 54 1.75 -9.43 3.48
C ASP A 54 1.16 -8.28 2.63
N ALA A 55 0.80 -8.62 1.39
CA ALA A 55 0.44 -7.67 0.36
C ALA A 55 -1.04 -7.24 0.44
N ASN A 56 -1.32 -5.99 0.08
CA ASN A 56 -2.69 -5.52 -0.09
C ASN A 56 -3.22 -6.00 -1.46
N LEU A 57 -4.01 -7.08 -1.47
CA LEU A 57 -4.52 -7.67 -2.72
C LEU A 57 -5.86 -7.06 -3.16
N ASP A 58 -6.67 -6.65 -2.19
CA ASP A 58 -7.95 -5.99 -2.42
C ASP A 58 -7.87 -4.49 -2.08
N PRO A 59 -8.72 -3.65 -2.69
CA PRO A 59 -8.83 -2.25 -2.30
C PRO A 59 -9.17 -2.13 -0.82
N VAL A 60 -8.29 -1.51 -0.04
CA VAL A 60 -8.56 -1.21 1.36
C VAL A 60 -9.54 -0.05 1.40
N ARG A 61 -10.79 -0.33 1.79
CA ARG A 61 -11.74 0.72 2.13
C ARG A 61 -11.39 1.27 3.50
N PRO A 62 -11.13 2.58 3.63
CA PRO A 62 -10.98 3.19 4.94
C PRO A 62 -12.31 3.10 5.68
N GLU A 63 -12.31 2.41 6.82
CA GLU A 63 -13.47 2.30 7.69
C GLU A 63 -13.05 2.77 9.08
N THR A 64 -13.81 3.72 9.63
CA THR A 64 -13.47 4.39 10.89
C THR A 64 -13.37 3.45 12.09
N ASP A 65 -13.96 2.25 12.00
CA ASP A 65 -14.02 1.24 13.07
C ASP A 65 -12.92 0.17 12.99
N THR A 66 -12.01 0.25 12.03
CA THR A 66 -10.90 -0.72 11.90
C THR A 66 -9.68 -0.29 12.72
N PRO A 67 -8.95 -1.22 13.38
CA PRO A 67 -7.66 -0.90 14.00
C PRO A 67 -6.58 -0.59 12.96
N GLY A 68 -5.56 0.20 13.33
CA GLY A 68 -4.38 0.42 12.50
C GLY A 68 -4.51 1.52 11.43
N SER A 69 -3.63 1.47 10.42
CA SER A 69 -3.47 2.54 9.42
C SER A 69 -4.70 2.72 8.52
N SER A 70 -5.48 1.67 8.26
CA SER A 70 -6.71 1.73 7.46
C SER A 70 -7.83 2.52 8.16
N GLY A 71 -7.98 2.38 9.48
CA GLY A 71 -8.93 3.16 10.26
C GLY A 71 -8.48 4.61 10.46
N LEU A 72 -7.18 4.84 10.60
CA LEU A 72 -6.60 6.19 10.62
C LEU A 72 -6.82 6.92 9.29
N ALA A 73 -6.63 6.23 8.16
CA ALA A 73 -6.83 6.79 6.83
C ALA A 73 -8.28 7.19 6.53
N ALA A 74 -9.25 6.75 7.35
CA ALA A 74 -10.64 7.14 7.24
C ALA A 74 -10.96 8.49 7.90
N LEU A 75 -10.03 9.03 8.70
CA LEU A 75 -10.21 10.28 9.43
C LEU A 75 -9.52 11.43 8.69
N THR A 76 -10.23 12.55 8.59
CA THR A 76 -9.58 13.82 8.27
C THR A 76 -8.69 14.27 9.44
N GLU A 77 -7.77 15.18 9.15
CA GLU A 77 -6.91 15.78 10.17
C GLU A 77 -7.74 16.49 11.26
N GLU A 78 -8.79 17.22 10.86
CA GLU A 78 -9.68 17.93 11.80
C GLU A 78 -10.42 16.95 12.72
N GLU A 79 -10.99 15.87 12.18
CA GLU A 79 -11.66 14.84 12.99
C GLU A 79 -10.69 14.13 13.94
N TYR A 80 -9.49 13.81 13.46
CA TYR A 80 -8.45 13.20 14.27
C TYR A 80 -8.08 14.09 15.46
N LEU A 81 -7.75 15.36 15.20
CA LEU A 81 -7.39 16.35 16.23
C LEU A 81 -8.57 16.71 17.14
N GLY A 82 -9.80 16.67 16.62
CA GLY A 82 -11.05 16.89 17.34
C GLY A 82 -11.38 15.80 18.38
N GLY A 83 -10.60 14.72 18.43
CA GLY A 83 -10.66 13.71 19.49
C GLY A 83 -10.90 12.28 19.01
N ALA A 84 -11.10 12.07 17.71
CA ALA A 84 -11.28 10.72 17.14
C ALA A 84 -10.06 9.81 17.39
N TRP A 85 -8.88 10.38 17.60
CA TRP A 85 -7.67 9.64 18.00
C TRP A 85 -7.86 8.77 19.25
N ARG A 86 -8.77 9.14 20.16
CA ARG A 86 -9.07 8.35 21.37
C ARG A 86 -9.69 6.99 21.01
N GLY A 87 -10.59 6.97 20.03
CA GLY A 87 -11.18 5.74 19.52
C GLY A 87 -10.15 4.84 18.84
N VAL A 88 -9.22 5.45 18.09
CA VAL A 88 -8.09 4.73 17.48
C VAL A 88 -7.20 4.09 18.55
N ARG A 89 -6.81 4.87 19.58
CA ARG A 89 -6.06 4.38 20.74
C ARG A 89 -6.74 3.18 21.40
N ASP A 90 -8.04 3.33 21.70
CA ASP A 90 -8.80 2.32 22.42
C ASP A 90 -8.89 1.01 21.61
N ARG A 91 -9.01 1.10 20.28
CA ARG A 91 -9.02 -0.05 19.35
C ARG A 91 -7.65 -0.69 19.12
N ALA A 92 -6.59 0.11 19.01
CA ALA A 92 -5.23 -0.42 18.91
C ALA A 92 -4.84 -1.22 20.16
N GLY A 93 -5.37 -0.81 21.32
CA GLY A 93 -5.11 -1.43 22.60
C GLY A 93 -3.73 -1.04 23.16
N ALA A 94 -3.55 -1.28 24.45
CA ALA A 94 -2.38 -0.81 25.20
C ALA A 94 -1.04 -1.36 24.67
N HIS A 95 -1.06 -2.52 24.01
CA HIS A 95 0.15 -3.14 23.47
C HIS A 95 0.69 -2.41 22.22
N TRP A 96 -0.19 -2.01 21.32
CA TRP A 96 0.19 -1.35 20.06
C TRP A 96 0.30 0.17 20.20
N TRP A 97 -0.40 0.77 21.16
CA TRP A 97 -0.32 2.22 21.39
C TRP A 97 1.01 2.68 22.00
N ALA A 98 1.75 1.77 22.64
CA ALA A 98 2.99 2.07 23.33
C ALA A 98 4.25 2.00 22.44
N THR A 99 4.09 1.66 21.15
CA THR A 99 5.16 1.57 20.14
C THR A 99 5.02 2.67 19.11
#